data_AF-A0AAF5DF46-F1
#
_entry.id   AF-A0AAF5DF46-F1
#
_cell.length_a   1.000
_cell.length_b   1.000
_cell.length_c   1.000
_cell.angle_alpha   90.00
_cell.angle_beta   90.00
_cell.angle_gamma   90.00
#
_symmetry.space_group_name_H-M   'P 1'
#
loop_
_entity.id
_entity.type
_entity.pdbx_description
1 polymer ?
#
loop_
_entity_poly.entity_id
_entity_poly.type
_entity_poly.pdbx_seq_one_letter_code
_entity_poly.pdbx_strand_id
1 'polypeptide(L)'
;SICNNVNVEKNKLLMVNDLKKNKIISNATTKQLLESNPIKCYSYVNQISMIKRYSNLTNLPETNITCRYDDSCVKYTIKINDHNTAIWKGCFSTFQLNIGRMYGNYILNSCFVALNDNEESICICSDNDYCNSQPKKIFFYYVTYIIVLFILFF
;
A
#
# COMPACT_ATOMS: atom_id res chain seq x y z
N SER A 1 17.64 -23.25 26.44
CA SER A 1 17.61 -21.90 27.02
C SER A 1 17.13 -20.96 25.91
N ILE A 2 15.81 -20.85 25.68
CA ILE A 2 14.84 -19.97 26.35
C ILE A 2 15.16 -18.47 26.12
N CYS A 3 14.43 -17.94 25.14
CA CYS A 3 13.77 -16.64 25.06
C CYS A 3 14.55 -15.38 25.49
N ASN A 4 14.98 -14.59 24.50
CA ASN A 4 15.21 -13.16 24.68
C ASN A 4 14.21 -12.34 23.86
N ASN A 5 13.16 -11.91 24.57
CA ASN A 5 12.43 -10.65 24.43
C ASN A 5 12.26 -10.08 23.01
N VAL A 6 11.35 -10.68 22.26
CA VAL A 6 10.58 -9.90 21.28
C VAL A 6 9.68 -8.98 22.10
N ASN A 7 9.92 -7.68 22.05
CA ASN A 7 8.97 -6.70 22.57
C ASN A 7 7.80 -6.64 21.57
N VAL A 8 6.94 -7.66 21.66
CA VAL A 8 5.76 -7.97 20.82
C VAL A 8 4.67 -6.88 20.90
N GLU A 9 4.83 -5.88 21.77
CA GLU A 9 3.82 -4.84 22.01
C GLU A 9 3.89 -3.58 21.13
N LYS A 10 4.92 -3.39 20.27
CA LYS A 10 4.99 -2.20 19.37
C LYS A 10 4.86 -2.48 17.88
N ASN A 11 5.01 -3.74 17.45
CA ASN A 11 4.56 -4.16 16.12
C ASN A 11 3.04 -4.15 15.98
N LYS A 12 2.34 -3.91 17.10
CA LYS A 12 0.91 -3.63 17.37
C LYS A 12 0.38 -2.48 16.47
N LEU A 13 0.52 -2.60 15.15
CA LEU A 13 -0.22 -3.50 14.23
C LEU A 13 -1.36 -2.69 13.56
N LEU A 14 -1.20 -1.39 13.37
CA LEU A 14 -2.28 -0.51 12.92
C LEU A 14 -2.59 -0.59 11.41
N MET A 15 -1.65 -1.02 10.56
CA MET A 15 -2.02 -1.49 9.21
C MET A 15 -2.91 -2.74 9.23
N VAL A 16 -2.97 -3.47 10.36
CA VAL A 16 -3.47 -4.86 10.46
C VAL A 16 -4.89 -4.95 11.03
N ASN A 17 -5.40 -3.92 11.72
CA ASN A 17 -6.79 -3.89 12.19
C ASN A 17 -7.78 -3.34 11.13
N ASP A 18 -7.37 -2.45 10.23
CA ASP A 18 -8.29 -1.82 9.27
C ASP A 18 -8.50 -2.65 7.98
N LEU A 19 -7.50 -3.43 7.53
CA LEU A 19 -7.71 -4.37 6.42
C LEU A 19 -8.64 -5.54 6.79
N LYS A 20 -8.79 -5.87 8.09
CA LYS A 20 -9.78 -6.85 8.58
C LYS A 20 -11.23 -6.36 8.55
N LYS A 21 -11.49 -5.05 8.42
CA LYS A 21 -12.84 -4.47 8.34
C LYS A 21 -13.36 -4.29 6.92
N ASN A 22 -12.52 -4.43 5.90
CA ASN A 22 -12.93 -4.24 4.52
C ASN A 22 -13.68 -5.47 3.98
N LYS A 23 -15.01 -5.38 4.01
CA LYS A 23 -15.95 -6.28 3.35
C LYS A 23 -15.67 -6.23 1.83
N ILE A 24 -15.21 -7.35 1.28
CA ILE A 24 -14.88 -7.55 -0.13
C ILE A 24 -16.13 -7.31 -0.97
N ILE A 25 -16.16 -6.22 -1.74
CA ILE A 25 -17.15 -6.01 -2.82
C ILE A 25 -16.40 -5.45 -4.01
N SER A 26 -15.66 -6.30 -4.72
CA SER A 26 -15.29 -6.05 -6.11
C SER A 26 -15.21 -7.38 -6.81
N ASN A 27 -15.79 -7.47 -8.00
CA ASN A 27 -15.63 -8.61 -8.90
C ASN A 27 -14.13 -8.87 -9.10
N ALA A 28 -13.58 -9.83 -8.35
CA ALA A 28 -12.29 -10.40 -8.60
C ALA A 28 -12.38 -11.04 -9.98
N THR A 29 -11.91 -10.33 -10.99
CA THR A 29 -11.54 -10.96 -12.25
C THR A 29 -10.29 -11.76 -11.92
N THR A 30 -10.48 -13.07 -11.77
CA THR A 30 -9.39 -14.04 -11.76
C THR A 30 -8.62 -13.81 -13.07
N LYS A 31 -7.48 -13.11 -13.02
CA LYS A 31 -6.53 -13.16 -14.13
C LYS A 31 -6.13 -14.65 -14.23
N GLN A 32 -6.64 -15.34 -15.24
CA GLN A 32 -6.02 -16.56 -15.71
C GLN A 32 -4.54 -16.22 -15.94
N LEU A 33 -3.64 -16.97 -15.29
CA LEU A 33 -2.19 -16.88 -15.50
C LEU A 33 -1.89 -17.22 -16.97
N LEU A 34 -2.04 -16.23 -17.85
CA LEU A 34 -1.25 -16.13 -19.07
C LEU A 34 0.14 -15.67 -18.61
N GLU A 35 1.19 -16.40 -18.98
CA GLU A 35 2.60 -16.13 -18.68
C GLU A 35 2.86 -14.63 -18.46
N SER A 36 2.88 -14.21 -17.19
CA SER A 36 2.92 -12.79 -16.88
C SER A 36 4.37 -12.34 -16.93
N ASN A 37 4.70 -11.57 -17.97
CA ASN A 37 5.99 -10.89 -18.03
C ASN A 37 6.15 -10.04 -16.76
N PRO A 38 7.35 -9.96 -16.17
CA PRO A 38 7.55 -9.14 -14.99
C PRO A 38 7.19 -7.68 -15.27
N ILE A 39 6.38 -7.09 -14.40
CA ILE A 39 5.92 -5.71 -14.55
C ILE A 39 7.09 -4.72 -14.43
N LYS A 40 7.08 -3.68 -15.25
CA LYS A 40 8.01 -2.54 -15.11
C LYS A 40 7.39 -1.44 -14.27
N CYS A 41 8.16 -0.83 -13.38
CA CYS A 41 7.71 0.22 -12.49
C CYS A 41 8.71 1.37 -12.45
N TYR A 42 8.25 2.55 -12.02
CA TYR A 42 9.16 3.61 -11.58
C TYR A 42 9.68 3.28 -10.18
N SER A 43 10.99 3.45 -9.98
CA SER A 43 11.63 3.49 -8.67
C SER A 43 12.01 4.93 -8.34
N TYR A 44 11.61 5.42 -7.18
CA TYR A 44 11.82 6.80 -6.78
C TYR A 44 11.75 6.94 -5.26
N VAL A 45 12.63 7.73 -4.68
CA VAL A 45 12.59 8.06 -3.24
C VAL A 45 12.85 9.54 -3.08
N ASN A 46 11.90 10.26 -2.50
CA ASN A 46 12.05 11.68 -2.23
C ASN A 46 11.50 12.02 -0.86
N GLN A 47 12.31 12.66 -0.02
CA GLN A 47 11.99 13.17 1.32
C GLN A 47 11.51 12.11 2.34
N ILE A 48 11.41 10.84 1.97
CA ILE A 48 11.06 9.74 2.89
C ILE A 48 12.01 9.69 4.09
N SER A 49 13.29 10.00 3.88
CA SER A 49 14.32 10.08 4.91
C SER A 49 14.06 11.14 6.00
N MET A 50 13.23 12.14 5.72
CA MET A 50 12.84 13.16 6.70
C MET A 50 11.92 12.59 7.80
N ILE A 51 11.34 11.43 7.57
CA ILE A 51 10.48 10.75 8.53
C ILE A 51 11.36 9.83 9.38
N LYS A 52 11.38 10.05 10.70
CA LYS A 52 12.29 9.35 11.63
C LYS A 52 12.32 7.82 11.48
N ARG A 53 11.17 7.19 11.15
CA ARG A 53 11.08 5.74 10.93
C ARG A 53 11.79 5.23 9.67
N TYR A 54 12.11 6.11 8.72
CA TYR A 54 12.70 5.80 7.42
C TYR A 54 14.01 6.58 7.16
N SER A 55 14.67 7.08 8.21
CA SER A 55 15.86 7.92 8.10
C SER A 55 17.06 7.25 7.42
N ASN A 56 17.04 5.92 7.30
CA ASN A 56 18.05 5.12 6.59
C ASN A 56 17.87 5.09 5.07
N LEU A 57 16.71 5.52 4.55
CA LEU A 57 16.50 5.59 3.11
C LEU A 57 17.13 6.88 2.56
N THR A 58 17.73 6.79 1.39
CA THR A 58 18.31 7.95 0.70
C THR A 58 17.40 8.41 -0.43
N ASN A 59 17.45 9.69 -0.76
CA ASN A 59 16.76 10.18 -1.96
C ASN A 59 17.37 9.51 -3.19
N LEU A 60 16.51 9.10 -4.11
CA LEU A 60 16.89 8.47 -5.37
C LEU A 60 16.12 9.16 -6.50
N PRO A 61 16.78 9.51 -7.61
CA PRO A 61 16.09 10.04 -8.78
C PRO A 61 15.13 9.00 -9.35
N GLU A 62 14.13 9.46 -10.11
CA GLU A 62 13.18 8.54 -10.73
C GLU A 62 13.88 7.73 -11.83
N THR A 63 13.79 6.40 -11.74
CA THR A 63 14.38 5.46 -12.68
C THR A 63 13.41 4.34 -13.01
N ASN A 64 13.67 3.61 -14.10
CA ASN A 64 12.87 2.48 -14.55
C ASN A 64 13.46 1.19 -14.00
N ILE A 65 12.62 0.34 -13.41
CA ILE A 65 13.02 -0.99 -12.93
C ILE A 65 12.06 -2.07 -13.45
N THR A 66 12.57 -3.28 -13.60
CA THR A 66 11.76 -4.48 -13.83
C THR A 66 11.59 -5.20 -12.50
N CYS A 67 10.35 -5.43 -12.08
CA CYS A 67 10.07 -6.13 -10.83
C CYS A 67 10.25 -7.64 -10.96
N ARG A 68 10.08 -8.36 -9.85
CA ARG A 68 10.03 -9.83 -9.88
C ARG A 68 8.72 -10.28 -10.56
N TYR A 69 8.68 -11.56 -10.93
CA TYR A 69 7.44 -12.19 -11.39
C TYR A 69 6.34 -12.04 -10.33
N ASP A 70 5.11 -11.82 -10.81
CA ASP A 70 3.89 -11.62 -10.01
C ASP A 70 3.92 -10.45 -9.01
N ASP A 71 4.85 -9.52 -9.16
CA ASP A 71 4.95 -8.31 -8.34
C ASP A 71 3.98 -7.23 -8.85
N SER A 72 3.91 -6.09 -8.14
CA SER A 72 3.07 -4.95 -8.49
C SER A 72 3.82 -3.64 -8.30
N CYS A 73 3.44 -2.60 -9.05
CA CYS A 73 3.98 -1.28 -8.81
C CYS A 73 3.27 -0.64 -7.61
N VAL A 74 4.04 0.08 -6.81
CA VAL A 74 3.56 0.84 -5.67
C VAL A 74 3.96 2.31 -5.83
N LYS A 75 3.04 3.19 -5.41
CA LYS A 75 3.32 4.59 -5.09
C LYS A 75 2.82 4.84 -3.67
N TYR A 76 3.72 5.27 -2.80
CA TYR A 76 3.44 5.59 -1.42
C TYR A 76 3.77 7.05 -1.16
N THR A 77 2.87 7.76 -0.49
CA THR A 77 3.01 9.19 -0.22
C THR A 77 2.68 9.47 1.23
N ILE A 78 3.47 10.33 1.87
CA ILE A 78 3.20 10.84 3.21
C ILE A 78 3.40 12.35 3.19
N LYS A 79 2.39 13.13 3.53
CA LYS A 79 2.57 14.57 3.76
C LYS A 79 3.37 14.77 5.07
N ILE A 80 4.47 15.50 4.97
CA ILE A 80 5.37 15.79 6.10
C ILE A 80 4.90 17.07 6.81
N ASN A 81 4.49 18.05 6.03
CA ASN A 81 3.93 19.33 6.45
C ASN A 81 3.16 19.94 5.27
N ASP A 82 2.66 21.17 5.39
CA ASP A 82 1.85 21.83 4.35
C ASP A 82 2.58 22.08 3.02
N HIS A 83 3.91 21.95 3.00
CA HIS A 83 4.74 22.22 1.82
C HIS A 83 5.45 20.99 1.26
N ASN A 84 5.65 19.95 2.09
CA ASN A 84 6.50 18.81 1.77
C ASN A 84 5.69 17.51 1.79
N THR A 85 5.82 16.73 0.71
CA THR A 85 5.27 15.38 0.60
C THR A 85 6.40 14.41 0.31
N ALA A 86 6.59 13.45 1.20
CA ALA A 86 7.47 12.31 0.96
C ALA A 86 6.84 11.36 -0.05
N ILE A 87 7.64 10.85 -0.98
CA ILE A 87 7.19 9.93 -2.02
C ILE A 87 8.16 8.75 -2.09
N TRP A 88 7.60 7.54 -2.11
CA TRP A 88 8.31 6.32 -2.44
C TRP A 88 7.61 5.61 -3.61
N LYS A 89 8.37 5.13 -4.58
CA LYS A 89 7.89 4.31 -5.69
C LYS A 89 8.79 3.09 -5.87
N GLY A 90 8.21 1.97 -6.26
CA GLY A 90 8.95 0.77 -6.61
C GLY A 90 8.06 -0.45 -6.70
N CYS A 91 8.68 -1.62 -6.63
CA CYS A 91 7.99 -2.90 -6.58
C CYS A 91 7.38 -3.15 -5.19
N PHE A 92 6.23 -3.81 -5.13
CA PHE A 92 5.56 -4.15 -3.87
C PHE A 92 6.43 -5.01 -2.97
N SER A 93 7.19 -5.95 -3.53
CA SER A 93 8.15 -6.74 -2.74
C SER A 93 9.21 -5.87 -2.05
N THR A 94 9.70 -4.81 -2.71
CA THR A 94 10.66 -3.85 -2.14
C THR A 94 10.00 -2.93 -1.12
N PHE A 95 8.73 -2.55 -1.33
CA PHE A 95 7.96 -1.80 -0.35
C PHE A 95 7.87 -2.54 1.00
N GLN A 96 7.57 -3.84 0.94
CA GLN A 96 7.45 -4.72 2.11
C GLN A 96 8.76 -4.82 2.93
N LEU A 97 9.90 -4.64 2.26
CA LEU A 97 11.23 -4.65 2.87
C LEU A 97 11.63 -3.28 3.44
N ASN A 98 11.43 -2.21 2.66
CA ASN A 98 11.99 -0.89 2.95
C ASN A 98 11.06 0.03 3.75
N ILE A 99 9.75 -0.12 3.58
CA ILE A 99 8.75 0.80 4.14
C ILE A 99 7.93 0.13 5.24
N GLY A 100 7.44 -1.08 4.98
CA GLY A 100 6.63 -1.79 5.96
C GLY A 100 5.73 -2.83 5.32
N ARG A 101 5.12 -3.65 6.16
CA ARG A 101 4.35 -4.79 5.68
C ARG A 101 2.86 -4.49 5.56
N MET A 102 2.30 -4.65 4.36
CA MET A 102 0.85 -4.70 4.15
C MET A 102 0.33 -6.10 4.44
N TYR A 103 -0.66 -6.20 5.33
CA TYR A 103 -1.28 -7.46 5.73
C TYR A 103 -2.76 -7.46 5.38
N GLY A 104 -3.25 -8.54 4.76
CA GLY A 104 -4.67 -8.68 4.40
C GLY A 104 -4.92 -8.50 2.91
N ASN A 105 -6.19 -8.51 2.53
CA ASN A 105 -6.59 -8.41 1.13
C ASN A 105 -6.56 -6.94 0.71
N TYR A 106 -5.78 -6.63 -0.31
CA TYR A 106 -5.82 -5.35 -0.99
C TYR A 106 -6.30 -5.55 -2.43
N ILE A 107 -6.99 -4.55 -2.94
CA ILE A 107 -7.47 -4.53 -4.32
C ILE A 107 -6.34 -3.98 -5.20
N LEU A 108 -5.90 -4.77 -6.18
CA LEU A 108 -4.97 -4.30 -7.20
C LEU A 108 -5.61 -3.16 -7.99
N ASN A 109 -4.77 -2.26 -8.52
CA ASN A 109 -5.19 -1.06 -9.26
C ASN A 109 -6.02 -0.08 -8.43
N SER A 110 -5.78 -0.03 -7.12
CA SER A 110 -6.49 0.84 -6.18
C SER A 110 -5.52 1.66 -5.33
N CYS A 111 -6.04 2.71 -4.70
CA CYS A 111 -5.34 3.51 -3.70
C CYS A 111 -6.06 3.46 -2.36
N PHE A 112 -5.29 3.44 -1.29
CA PHE A 112 -5.75 3.42 0.10
C PHE A 112 -5.19 4.64 0.82
N VAL A 113 -5.97 5.21 1.73
CA VAL A 113 -5.58 6.32 2.59
C VAL A 113 -5.69 5.83 4.03
N ALA A 114 -4.72 6.16 4.88
CA ALA A 114 -4.77 5.79 6.29
C ALA A 114 -5.92 6.54 7.01
N LEU A 115 -6.70 5.83 7.82
CA LEU A 115 -7.89 6.41 8.49
C LEU A 115 -7.52 7.42 9.58
N ASN A 116 -6.35 7.28 10.20
CA ASN A 116 -5.91 8.13 11.31
C ASN A 116 -4.88 9.19 10.88
N ASP A 117 -4.26 8.98 9.73
CA ASP A 117 -3.30 9.91 9.13
C ASP A 117 -3.84 10.26 7.74
N ASN A 118 -4.66 11.32 7.66
CA ASN A 118 -5.28 11.84 6.42
C ASN A 118 -4.28 12.27 5.33
N GLU A 119 -3.01 11.96 5.55
CA GLU A 119 -1.83 12.46 4.90
C GLU A 119 -0.95 11.31 4.39
N GLU A 120 -1.27 10.06 4.70
CA GLU A 120 -0.60 8.86 4.19
C GLU A 120 -1.49 8.12 3.16
N SER A 121 -0.93 7.84 1.98
CA SER A 121 -1.63 7.09 0.94
C SER A 121 -0.71 6.07 0.26
N ILE A 122 -1.30 4.95 -0.15
CA ILE A 122 -0.63 3.89 -0.91
C ILE A 122 -1.49 3.46 -2.09
N CYS A 123 -0.91 3.53 -3.29
CA CYS A 123 -1.50 3.02 -4.52
C CYS A 123 -0.74 1.79 -4.99
N ILE A 124 -1.49 0.74 -5.36
CA ILE A 124 -0.94 -0.52 -5.86
C ILE A 124 -1.55 -0.78 -7.24
N CYS A 125 -0.75 -1.11 -8.24
CA CYS A 125 -1.23 -1.37 -9.59
C CYS A 125 -0.40 -2.45 -10.31
N SER A 126 -1.08 -3.16 -11.21
CA SER A 126 -0.49 -4.24 -12.02
C SER A 126 -1.18 -4.42 -13.37
N ASP A 127 -1.89 -3.38 -13.83
CA ASP A 127 -2.60 -3.36 -15.11
C ASP A 127 -1.68 -3.03 -16.28
N ASN A 128 -0.72 -2.12 -16.09
CA ASN A 128 0.22 -1.67 -17.12
C ASN A 128 1.61 -1.40 -16.54
N ASP A 129 2.65 -1.51 -17.38
CA ASP A 129 3.98 -1.01 -17.06
C ASP A 129 3.91 0.47 -16.66
N TYR A 130 4.67 0.84 -15.63
CA TYR A 130 4.82 2.20 -15.12
C TYR A 130 3.51 2.83 -14.59
N CYS A 131 2.55 2.00 -14.17
CA CYS A 131 1.26 2.45 -13.65
C CYS A 131 1.36 3.27 -12.35
N ASN A 132 2.53 3.32 -11.69
CA ASN A 132 2.80 4.15 -10.50
C ASN A 132 3.32 5.57 -10.82
N SER A 133 3.27 6.00 -12.08
CA SER A 133 3.58 7.38 -12.50
C SER A 133 2.62 8.40 -11.90
N GLN A 134 1.32 8.15 -12.02
CA GLN A 134 0.26 9.09 -11.68
C GLN A 134 -0.56 8.61 -10.48
N PRO A 135 -1.11 9.51 -9.64
CA PRO A 135 -2.14 9.12 -8.71
C PRO A 135 -3.36 8.63 -9.54
N LYS A 136 -3.68 7.33 -9.48
CA LYS A 136 -5.00 6.87 -9.95
C LYS A 136 -6.05 7.58 -9.11
N LYS A 137 -7.14 8.00 -9.74
CA LYS A 137 -8.27 8.67 -9.06
C LYS A 137 -8.64 7.85 -7.82
N ILE A 138 -8.56 8.49 -6.65
CA ILE A 138 -8.90 7.88 -5.36
C ILE A 138 -10.37 7.51 -5.40
N PHE A 139 -10.70 6.22 -5.31
CA PHE A 139 -12.06 5.79 -5.00
C PHE A 139 -12.25 5.88 -3.49
N PHE A 140 -12.90 6.94 -3.01
CA PHE A 140 -13.37 7.03 -1.64
C PHE A 140 -14.55 6.07 -1.45
N TYR A 141 -14.30 4.87 -0.91
CA TYR A 141 -15.36 4.08 -0.31
C TYR A 141 -15.61 4.58 1.11
N TYR A 142 -16.59 5.48 1.27
CA TYR A 142 -17.19 5.71 2.57
C TYR A 142 -17.94 4.45 2.97
N VAL A 143 -17.43 3.72 3.97
CA VAL A 143 -18.19 2.65 4.62
C VAL A 143 -19.26 3.31 5.48
N THR A 144 -20.38 3.70 4.86
CA THR A 144 -21.60 4.00 5.61
C THR A 144 -22.06 2.71 6.27
N TYR A 145 -22.14 2.77 7.58
CA TYR A 145 -22.69 1.80 8.50
C TYR A 145 -24.11 1.34 8.05
N ILE A 146 -24.21 0.35 7.16
CA ILE A 146 -25.45 -0.44 7.02
C ILE A 146 -25.39 -1.52 8.10
N ILE A 147 -25.69 -1.11 9.34
CA ILE A 147 -26.27 -2.01 10.33
C ILE A 147 -27.61 -2.45 9.74
N VAL A 148 -27.67 -3.74 9.40
CA VAL A 148 -28.82 -4.62 9.66
C VAL A 148 -30.18 -4.07 9.17
N LEU A 149 -30.45 -4.25 7.88
CA LEU A 149 -31.81 -4.21 7.31
C LEU A 149 -32.44 -5.62 7.18
N PHE A 150 -32.01 -6.60 8.00
CA PHE A 150 -32.50 -7.98 7.93
C PHE A 150 -32.68 -8.69 9.29
N ILE A 151 -33.05 -7.96 10.36
CA ILE A 151 -33.57 -8.55 11.62
C ILE A 151 -34.82 -7.78 12.11
N LEU A 152 -35.74 -7.44 11.19
CA LEU A 152 -37.10 -6.97 11.51
C LEU A 152 -38.17 -7.58 10.59
N PHE A 153 -37.90 -8.74 9.98
CA PHE A 153 -38.84 -9.48 9.11
C PHE A 153 -38.91 -10.99 9.40
N PHE A 154 -38.67 -11.39 10.66
CA PHE A 154 -39.04 -12.69 11.23
C PHE A 154 -39.47 -12.50 12.67
#